data_AF-A0A0U3F1W3-F1
#
_entry.id   AF-A0A0U3F1W3-F1
#
_cell.length_a   1.000
_cell.length_b   1.000
_cell.length_c   1.000
_cell.angle_alpha   90.00
_cell.angle_beta   90.00
_cell.angle_gamma   90.00
#
_symmetry.space_group_name_H-M   'P 1'
#
loop_
_entity.id
_entity.type
_entity.pdbx_description
1 polymer ?
#
loop_
_entity_poly.entity_id
_entity_poly.type
_entity_poly.pdbx_seq_one_letter_code
_entity_poly.pdbx_strand_id
1 'polypeptide(L)'
;MHEHPRIRVELRHLQPLYEILAHRPDLLAELEARGMLLRVPANDLRSLPLEARQDMALFLHAQGEPHYGAQLAARVDLSAGEGLLYFARSSETLHEMLAELIHHQSVWLPGATLQVSEEGQTLRITLTPLMSAPPLGLLTYWEGTLTWLRRAINFCLGQTPTVLDAWVMTPPSAQAHVLDQLLGCAVQFGADCFGLRLPLEWLSKPLPGSHAAVRQRTARCFDVLGRRQLDHDPVWRRVLDRLEAATQAGDFGLESVAAELRLTPSTLRRHLAQEGCSFSALLEAHRRQRAFELMVLHDCPVELSAQQLGYSGRVAMGRAFRGWFAGPPARLRRHLQALQALEAAEDWASPLRLPAFDLPAAGTSFHPLGAQLRADPVLWAHALGLAAQARFGAQSLQPDDDALLQQLGTSRLMDAIQARAWMLGRQPVAAPLQARWQQLLALAQGQHDEAPVPVAAFALLAWAELGALLLQRVIGSSYLDFRNAWGQRPPAEQWAEERRRYGLDRHDASYLLLAAWGLPTAVLEWLASLSEADQDGAQLSGQTPRAAEFSRLAELLARPPAALSAISRAQD
;
A
#
# COMPACT_ATOMS: atom_id res chain seq x y z
N MET A 1 -6.00 11.55 35.09
CA MET A 1 -6.32 10.28 34.41
C MET A 1 -5.58 10.32 33.09
N HIS A 2 -4.36 9.77 33.06
CA HIS A 2 -3.44 9.97 31.95
C HIS A 2 -3.92 9.19 30.73
N GLU A 3 -4.30 9.92 29.67
CA GLU A 3 -4.69 9.34 28.39
C GLU A 3 -3.56 8.44 27.89
N HIS A 4 -3.83 7.14 27.80
CA HIS A 4 -2.90 6.18 27.22
C HIS A 4 -2.59 6.63 25.78
N PRO A 5 -1.32 6.57 25.33
CA PRO A 5 -1.02 6.75 23.91
C PRO A 5 -1.90 5.76 23.13
N ARG A 6 -2.56 6.24 22.06
CA ARG A 6 -3.46 5.42 21.23
C ARG A 6 -2.65 4.35 20.49
N ILE A 7 -2.21 3.30 21.19
CA ILE A 7 -1.61 2.11 20.61
C ILE A 7 -2.72 1.42 19.83
N ARG A 8 -2.72 1.63 18.52
CA ARG A 8 -3.67 1.05 17.58
C ARG A 8 -2.94 0.03 16.74
N VAL A 9 -3.43 -1.20 16.74
CA VAL A 9 -2.93 -2.26 15.85
C VAL A 9 -3.95 -2.44 14.75
N GLU A 10 -3.55 -2.15 13.52
CA GLU A 10 -4.42 -2.36 12.36
C GLU A 10 -4.72 -3.86 12.22
N LEU A 11 -5.98 -4.18 11.93
CA LEU A 11 -6.45 -5.56 11.82
C LEU A 11 -5.65 -6.36 10.78
N ARG A 12 -5.15 -5.69 9.73
CA ARG A 12 -4.27 -6.30 8.72
C ARG A 12 -2.96 -6.87 9.29
N HIS A 13 -2.45 -6.31 10.38
CA HIS A 13 -1.23 -6.81 11.03
C HIS A 13 -1.49 -8.04 11.91
N LEU A 14 -2.75 -8.38 12.18
CA LEU A 14 -3.14 -9.58 12.93
C LEU A 14 -3.32 -10.81 12.03
N GLN A 15 -3.37 -10.63 10.71
CA GLN A 15 -3.67 -11.72 9.78
C GLN A 15 -2.68 -12.90 9.83
N PRO A 16 -1.38 -12.73 10.09
CA PRO A 16 -0.48 -13.86 10.28
C PRO A 16 -0.86 -14.79 11.46
N LEU A 17 -1.75 -14.37 12.38
CA LEU A 17 -2.26 -15.26 13.43
C LEU A 17 -3.03 -16.46 12.87
N TYR A 18 -3.67 -16.33 11.70
CA TYR A 18 -4.33 -17.46 11.04
C TYR A 18 -3.36 -18.58 10.68
N GLU A 19 -2.15 -18.23 10.25
CA GLU A 19 -1.11 -19.21 9.95
C GLU A 19 -0.43 -19.73 11.23
N ILE A 20 -0.24 -18.86 12.24
CA ILE A 20 0.37 -19.26 13.52
C ILE A 20 -0.50 -20.32 14.18
N LEU A 21 -1.81 -20.10 14.21
CA LEU A 21 -2.79 -20.96 14.87
C LEU A 21 -3.43 -21.99 13.91
N ALA A 22 -2.88 -22.18 12.71
CA ALA A 22 -3.41 -23.14 11.73
C ALA A 22 -3.48 -24.59 12.28
N HIS A 23 -2.61 -24.92 13.23
CA HIS A 23 -2.58 -26.19 13.92
C HIS A 23 -3.66 -26.33 15.02
N ARG A 24 -4.39 -25.25 15.36
CA ARG A 24 -5.49 -25.20 16.33
C ARG A 24 -6.75 -24.53 15.76
N PRO A 25 -7.47 -25.21 14.86
CA PRO A 25 -8.65 -24.64 14.18
C PRO A 25 -9.80 -24.32 15.14
N ASP A 26 -9.90 -25.03 16.27
CA ASP A 26 -10.84 -24.78 17.36
C ASP A 26 -10.62 -23.42 18.02
N LEU A 27 -9.35 -23.09 18.32
CA LEU A 27 -8.98 -21.80 18.91
C LEU A 27 -9.24 -20.65 17.94
N LEU A 28 -8.96 -20.83 16.64
CA LEU A 28 -9.26 -19.85 15.61
C LEU A 28 -10.75 -19.55 15.52
N ALA A 29 -11.59 -20.58 15.50
CA ALA A 29 -13.05 -20.42 15.47
C ALA A 29 -13.55 -19.67 16.71
N GLU A 30 -12.96 -19.91 17.89
CA GLU A 30 -13.33 -19.21 19.11
C GLU A 30 -12.90 -17.73 19.10
N LEU A 31 -11.72 -17.41 18.58
CA LEU A 31 -11.25 -16.03 18.40
C LEU A 31 -12.17 -15.23 17.45
N GLU A 32 -12.61 -15.86 16.36
CA GLU A 32 -13.54 -15.27 15.40
C GLU A 32 -14.93 -15.09 16.03
N ALA A 33 -15.46 -16.09 16.74
CA ALA A 33 -16.75 -16.02 17.41
C ALA A 33 -16.81 -14.92 18.50
N ARG A 34 -15.68 -14.67 19.18
CA ARG A 34 -15.53 -13.59 20.17
C ARG A 34 -15.26 -12.22 19.54
N GLY A 35 -15.09 -12.14 18.22
CA GLY A 35 -14.73 -10.89 17.52
C GLY A 35 -13.33 -10.38 17.82
N MET A 36 -12.44 -11.23 18.37
CA MET A 36 -11.07 -10.88 18.72
C MET A 36 -10.13 -10.95 17.52
N LEU A 37 -10.44 -11.80 16.54
CA LEU A 37 -9.74 -11.92 15.28
C LEU A 37 -10.75 -11.82 14.13
N LEU A 38 -10.47 -10.95 13.17
CA LEU A 38 -11.31 -10.76 12.00
C LEU A 38 -10.46 -10.90 10.75
N ARG A 39 -11.01 -11.61 9.76
CA ARG A 39 -10.44 -11.65 8.41
C ARG A 39 -10.69 -10.29 7.78
N VAL A 40 -9.60 -9.61 7.46
CA VAL A 40 -9.66 -8.28 6.84
C VAL A 40 -8.74 -8.20 5.63
N PRO A 41 -9.08 -7.38 4.62
CA PRO A 41 -8.20 -7.19 3.48
C PRO A 41 -6.93 -6.41 3.88
N ALA A 42 -5.86 -6.53 3.07
CA ALA A 42 -4.56 -5.91 3.35
C ALA A 42 -4.57 -4.37 3.38
N ASN A 43 -5.60 -3.74 2.82
CA ASN A 43 -5.84 -2.30 2.87
C ASN A 43 -6.79 -1.88 4.01
N ASP A 44 -7.22 -2.81 4.86
CA ASP A 44 -8.04 -2.48 6.02
C ASP A 44 -7.21 -1.74 7.07
N LEU A 45 -7.52 -0.46 7.23
CA LEU A 45 -6.89 0.45 8.19
C LEU A 45 -7.63 0.47 9.54
N ARG A 46 -8.73 -0.28 9.68
CA ARG A 46 -9.41 -0.40 10.97
C ARG A 46 -8.44 -1.00 11.96
N SER A 47 -8.46 -0.45 13.16
CA SER A 47 -7.56 -0.86 14.23
C SER A 47 -8.33 -1.49 15.36
N LEU A 48 -7.76 -2.55 15.93
CA LEU A 48 -8.24 -3.11 17.19
C LEU A 48 -7.91 -2.13 18.33
N PRO A 49 -8.89 -1.71 19.15
CA PRO A 49 -8.63 -0.91 20.34
C PRO A 49 -7.67 -1.62 21.30
N LEU A 50 -6.94 -0.85 22.11
CA LEU A 50 -5.97 -1.40 23.05
C LEU A 50 -6.60 -2.40 24.04
N GLU A 51 -7.81 -2.12 24.52
CA GLU A 51 -8.57 -2.99 25.44
C GLU A 51 -8.87 -4.34 24.79
N ALA A 52 -9.46 -4.35 23.60
CA ALA A 52 -9.74 -5.58 22.86
C ALA A 52 -8.46 -6.38 22.52
N ARG A 53 -7.34 -5.69 22.27
CA ARG A 53 -6.04 -6.34 22.12
C ARG A 53 -5.57 -7.00 23.42
N GLN A 54 -5.71 -6.31 24.55
CA GLN A 54 -5.35 -6.87 25.86
C GLN A 54 -6.21 -8.10 26.18
N ASP A 55 -7.50 -8.06 25.87
CA ASP A 55 -8.40 -9.20 26.04
C ASP A 55 -8.00 -10.38 25.16
N MET A 56 -7.69 -10.13 23.89
CA MET A 56 -7.17 -11.16 22.98
C MET A 56 -5.86 -11.76 23.51
N ALA A 57 -4.95 -10.93 24.03
CA ALA A 57 -3.68 -11.38 24.59
C ALA A 57 -3.87 -12.27 25.82
N LEU A 58 -4.76 -11.87 26.73
CA LEU A 58 -5.12 -12.65 27.93
C LEU A 58 -5.77 -13.98 27.54
N PHE A 59 -6.69 -13.94 26.58
CA PHE A 59 -7.36 -15.13 26.07
C PHE A 59 -6.36 -16.12 25.44
N LEU A 60 -5.51 -15.65 24.51
CA LEU A 60 -4.48 -16.47 23.88
C LEU A 60 -3.53 -17.06 24.93
N HIS A 61 -3.10 -16.27 25.91
CA HIS A 61 -2.25 -16.76 26.99
C HIS A 61 -2.92 -17.89 27.80
N ALA A 62 -4.19 -17.72 28.18
CA ALA A 62 -4.96 -18.74 28.90
C ALA A 62 -5.16 -20.02 28.07
N GLN A 63 -5.21 -19.87 26.75
CA GLN A 63 -5.32 -20.96 25.79
C GLN A 63 -3.97 -21.61 25.46
N GLY A 64 -2.90 -21.25 26.18
CA GLY A 64 -1.57 -21.83 25.99
C GLY A 64 -0.77 -21.20 24.85
N GLU A 65 -1.12 -20.03 24.34
CA GLU A 65 -0.37 -19.26 23.33
C GLU A 65 0.25 -17.98 23.93
N PRO A 66 1.18 -18.10 24.91
CA PRO A 66 1.64 -16.98 25.72
C PRO A 66 2.49 -15.96 24.94
N HIS A 67 3.15 -16.38 23.86
CA HIS A 67 4.12 -15.57 23.10
C HIS A 67 3.63 -15.20 21.70
N TYR A 68 2.30 -15.14 21.51
CA TYR A 68 1.71 -14.82 20.20
C TYR A 68 2.22 -13.48 19.64
N GLY A 69 2.49 -12.49 20.50
CA GLY A 69 3.00 -11.17 20.09
C GLY A 69 4.38 -11.25 19.43
N ALA A 70 5.29 -12.05 19.99
CA ALA A 70 6.59 -12.35 19.41
C ALA A 70 6.45 -13.12 18.08
N GLN A 71 5.62 -14.17 18.05
CA GLN A 71 5.38 -14.96 16.84
C GLN A 71 4.78 -14.11 15.71
N LEU A 72 3.84 -13.23 16.04
CA LEU A 72 3.23 -12.29 15.11
C LEU A 72 4.29 -11.32 14.58
N ALA A 73 5.05 -10.68 15.46
CA ALA A 73 6.12 -9.77 15.09
C ALA A 73 7.23 -10.45 14.28
N ALA A 74 7.36 -11.77 14.33
CA ALA A 74 8.28 -12.53 13.50
C ALA A 74 7.83 -12.68 12.03
N ARG A 75 6.52 -12.54 11.76
CA ARG A 75 5.90 -12.72 10.44
C ARG A 75 5.40 -11.43 9.82
N VAL A 76 5.17 -10.39 10.63
CA VAL A 76 4.80 -9.06 10.14
C VAL A 76 5.92 -8.47 9.28
N ASP A 77 5.54 -7.81 8.20
CA ASP A 77 6.47 -7.15 7.30
C ASP A 77 7.24 -6.04 8.01
N LEU A 78 8.53 -5.90 7.71
CA LEU A 78 9.39 -4.92 8.37
C LEU A 78 9.05 -3.45 8.00
N SER A 79 8.24 -3.23 6.96
CA SER A 79 7.65 -1.93 6.63
C SER A 79 6.51 -1.50 7.56
N ALA A 80 6.01 -2.40 8.42
CA ALA A 80 5.00 -2.07 9.44
C ALA A 80 5.46 -0.99 10.44
N GLY A 81 6.75 -0.64 10.47
CA GLY A 81 7.29 0.54 11.17
C GLY A 81 7.21 1.84 10.36
N GLU A 82 6.21 2.01 9.49
CA GLU A 82 6.01 3.19 8.63
C GLU A 82 7.26 3.63 7.83
N GLY A 83 8.09 2.67 7.45
CA GLY A 83 9.32 2.91 6.70
C GLY A 83 10.56 3.33 7.51
N LEU A 84 10.45 3.46 8.84
CA LEU A 84 11.57 3.82 9.73
C LEU A 84 12.79 2.93 9.56
N LEU A 85 12.56 1.64 9.31
CA LEU A 85 13.65 0.69 9.12
C LEU A 85 14.46 0.95 7.85
N TYR A 86 13.82 1.43 6.77
CA TYR A 86 14.54 1.76 5.53
C TYR A 86 15.44 2.98 5.72
N PHE A 87 15.01 3.94 6.56
CA PHE A 87 15.86 5.07 6.94
C PHE A 87 16.98 4.66 7.88
N ALA A 88 16.69 3.90 8.93
CA ALA A 88 17.69 3.44 9.87
C ALA A 88 18.77 2.61 9.15
N ARG A 89 18.40 1.83 8.13
CA ARG A 89 19.32 1.10 7.25
C ARG A 89 20.23 1.99 6.38
N SER A 90 19.83 3.24 6.11
CA SER A 90 20.66 4.19 5.34
C SER A 90 21.86 4.73 6.12
N SER A 91 21.91 4.45 7.44
CA SER A 91 23.01 4.80 8.33
C SER A 91 24.30 4.06 7.99
N GLU A 92 25.44 4.64 8.34
CA GLU A 92 26.74 4.05 8.01
C GLU A 92 27.04 2.84 8.86
N THR A 93 26.61 2.85 10.13
CA THR A 93 26.90 1.80 11.10
C THR A 93 25.66 1.41 11.89
N LEU A 94 25.71 0.25 12.55
CA LEU A 94 24.66 -0.15 13.48
C LEU A 94 24.51 0.85 14.64
N HIS A 95 25.61 1.48 15.09
CA HIS A 95 25.56 2.53 16.09
C HIS A 95 24.65 3.68 15.67
N GLU A 96 24.86 4.20 14.46
CA GLU A 96 24.03 5.28 13.92
C GLU A 96 22.57 4.84 13.73
N MET A 97 22.34 3.64 13.20
CA MET A 97 21.00 3.07 13.02
C MET A 97 20.23 2.97 14.35
N LEU A 98 20.89 2.50 15.42
CA LEU A 98 20.28 2.41 16.74
C LEU A 98 20.01 3.81 17.31
N ALA A 99 20.90 4.77 17.06
CA ALA A 99 20.65 6.17 17.43
C ALA A 99 19.40 6.74 16.72
N GLU A 100 19.18 6.42 15.44
CA GLU A 100 17.95 6.82 14.72
C GLU A 100 16.69 6.16 15.32
N LEU A 101 16.75 4.87 15.66
CA LEU A 101 15.63 4.19 16.32
C LEU A 101 15.32 4.78 17.69
N ILE A 102 16.34 5.17 18.47
CA ILE A 102 16.17 5.87 19.75
C ILE A 102 15.58 7.27 19.52
N HIS A 103 16.07 7.99 18.52
CA HIS A 103 15.60 9.34 18.19
C HIS A 103 14.11 9.34 17.80
N HIS A 104 13.66 8.32 17.07
CA HIS A 104 12.28 8.18 16.61
C HIS A 104 11.43 7.21 17.45
N GLN A 105 11.86 6.87 18.67
CA GLN A 105 11.22 5.84 19.50
C GLN A 105 9.73 6.07 19.78
N SER A 106 9.26 7.32 19.81
CA SER A 106 7.83 7.62 20.00
C SER A 106 6.93 7.13 18.86
N VAL A 107 7.49 6.91 17.67
CA VAL A 107 6.75 6.46 16.47
C VAL A 107 6.50 4.96 16.49
N TRP A 108 7.47 4.17 16.94
CA TRP A 108 7.44 2.70 16.82
C TRP A 108 7.44 1.95 18.17
N LEU A 109 7.76 2.64 19.26
CA LEU A 109 7.82 2.10 20.62
C LEU A 109 6.92 2.91 21.57
N PRO A 110 5.58 2.87 21.39
CA PRO A 110 4.69 3.55 22.31
C PRO A 110 4.69 2.87 23.69
N GLY A 111 4.68 3.69 24.75
CA GLY A 111 4.54 3.24 26.14
C GLY A 111 5.81 2.64 26.77
N ALA A 112 6.95 2.69 26.07
CA ALA A 112 8.25 2.27 26.59
C ALA A 112 9.37 3.17 26.04
N THR A 113 10.54 3.10 26.65
CA THR A 113 11.75 3.79 26.17
C THR A 113 12.80 2.80 25.74
N LEU A 114 13.50 3.09 24.65
CA LEU A 114 14.69 2.36 24.21
C LEU A 114 15.95 3.05 24.74
N GLN A 115 16.82 2.27 25.36
CA GLN A 115 18.14 2.68 25.80
C GLN A 115 19.20 1.72 25.24
N VAL A 116 20.32 2.28 24.84
CA VAL A 116 21.48 1.53 24.35
C VAL A 116 22.68 1.96 25.20
N SER A 117 23.38 0.98 25.74
CA SER A 117 24.53 1.20 26.61
C SER A 117 25.66 0.24 26.27
N GLU A 118 26.90 0.72 26.41
CA GLU A 118 28.11 -0.06 26.18
C GLU A 118 28.62 -0.57 27.53
N GLU A 119 28.68 -1.89 27.69
CA GLU A 119 29.13 -2.57 28.91
C GLU A 119 30.35 -3.44 28.54
N GLY A 120 31.55 -2.88 28.67
CA GLY A 120 32.80 -3.57 28.36
C GLY A 120 32.91 -3.93 26.88
N GLN A 121 32.88 -5.23 26.55
CA GLN A 121 32.88 -5.75 25.16
C GLN A 121 31.48 -6.13 24.67
N THR A 122 30.43 -5.67 25.35
CA THR A 122 29.05 -5.98 25.01
C THR A 122 28.21 -4.73 24.83
N LEU A 123 27.29 -4.79 23.88
CA LEU A 123 26.24 -3.82 23.64
C LEU A 123 24.98 -4.30 24.35
N ARG A 124 24.42 -3.48 25.23
CA ARG A 124 23.17 -3.74 25.91
C ARG A 124 22.07 -2.83 25.37
N ILE A 125 21.04 -3.45 24.79
CA ILE A 125 19.83 -2.77 24.32
C ILE A 125 18.71 -3.09 25.30
N THR A 126 18.16 -2.06 25.94
CA THR A 126 17.15 -2.17 26.98
C THR A 126 15.89 -1.41 26.59
N LEU A 127 14.75 -2.08 26.67
CA LEU A 127 13.42 -1.53 26.47
C LEU A 127 12.71 -1.53 27.83
N THR A 128 12.44 -0.32 28.33
CA THR A 128 11.88 -0.10 29.67
C THR A 128 10.46 0.44 29.53
N PRO A 129 9.42 -0.29 29.96
CA PRO A 129 8.07 0.24 30.02
C PRO A 129 7.98 1.50 30.86
N LEU A 130 7.19 2.47 30.40
CA LEU A 130 6.93 3.71 31.16
C LEU A 130 5.98 3.48 32.34
N MET A 131 5.36 2.30 32.42
CA MET A 131 4.45 1.90 33.48
C MET A 131 5.11 0.92 34.43
N SER A 132 4.92 1.12 35.74
CA SER A 132 5.56 0.30 36.78
C SER A 132 4.97 -1.12 36.89
N ALA A 133 3.70 -1.32 36.52
CA ALA A 133 3.02 -2.61 36.61
C ALA A 133 2.15 -2.85 35.35
N PRO A 134 2.79 -3.18 34.21
CA PRO A 134 2.06 -3.41 32.96
C PRO A 134 1.16 -4.66 33.02
N PRO A 135 -0.06 -4.61 32.45
CA PRO A 135 -0.86 -5.81 32.24
C PRO A 135 -0.19 -6.75 31.25
N LEU A 136 -0.48 -8.05 31.38
CA LEU A 136 0.11 -9.11 30.55
C LEU A 136 -0.01 -8.86 29.04
N GLY A 137 -1.12 -8.29 28.57
CA GLY A 137 -1.32 -7.97 27.15
C GLY A 137 -0.38 -6.90 26.58
N LEU A 138 0.19 -6.05 27.44
CA LEU A 138 1.26 -5.12 27.05
C LEU A 138 2.64 -5.76 27.16
N LEU A 139 2.84 -6.71 28.08
CA LEU A 139 4.09 -7.47 28.12
C LEU A 139 4.32 -8.24 26.82
N THR A 140 3.29 -8.93 26.31
CA THR A 140 3.36 -9.64 25.00
C THR A 140 3.51 -8.71 23.81
N TYR A 141 3.04 -7.45 23.92
CA TYR A 141 3.32 -6.42 22.92
C TYR A 141 4.81 -6.14 22.84
N TRP A 142 5.46 -5.88 23.97
CA TRP A 142 6.90 -5.58 24.01
C TRP A 142 7.79 -6.79 23.74
N GLU A 143 7.33 -8.03 23.99
CA GLU A 143 7.98 -9.23 23.43
C GLU A 143 8.01 -9.18 21.89
N GLY A 144 6.87 -8.81 21.30
CA GLY A 144 6.75 -8.54 19.87
C GLY A 144 7.72 -7.46 19.41
N THR A 145 7.78 -6.34 20.13
CA THR A 145 8.68 -5.23 19.80
C THR A 145 10.16 -5.64 19.90
N LEU A 146 10.54 -6.43 20.90
CA LEU A 146 11.90 -6.95 21.05
C LEU A 146 12.27 -7.90 19.89
N THR A 147 11.34 -8.77 19.51
CA THR A 147 11.49 -9.69 18.36
C THR A 147 11.60 -8.91 17.05
N TRP A 148 10.79 -7.87 16.87
CA TRP A 148 10.86 -6.97 15.73
C TRP A 148 12.20 -6.23 15.68
N LEU A 149 12.67 -5.68 16.81
CA LEU A 149 13.96 -4.98 16.90
C LEU A 149 15.12 -5.90 16.52
N ARG A 150 15.08 -7.15 16.98
CA ARG A 150 16.05 -8.18 16.60
C ARG A 150 16.05 -8.45 15.10
N ARG A 151 14.87 -8.59 14.48
CA ARG A 151 14.72 -8.76 13.02
C ARG A 151 15.17 -7.53 12.25
N ALA A 152 14.87 -6.34 12.75
CA ALA A 152 15.31 -5.06 12.23
C ALA A 152 16.84 -4.97 12.16
N ILE A 153 17.53 -5.33 13.25
CA ILE A 153 18.99 -5.37 13.31
C ILE A 153 19.55 -6.37 12.29
N ASN A 154 19.01 -7.59 12.24
CA ASN A 154 19.41 -8.61 11.25
C ASN A 154 19.23 -8.11 9.81
N PHE A 155 18.06 -7.56 9.50
CA PHE A 155 17.75 -7.00 8.20
C PHE A 155 18.75 -5.92 7.80
N CYS A 156 19.00 -4.95 8.69
CA CYS A 156 19.91 -3.83 8.44
C CYS A 156 21.36 -4.29 8.26
N LEU A 157 21.82 -5.30 9.01
CA LEU A 157 23.18 -5.84 8.88
C LEU A 157 23.36 -6.77 7.67
N GLY A 158 22.26 -7.33 7.14
CA GLY A 158 22.31 -8.36 6.10
C GLY A 158 22.86 -9.70 6.57
N GLN A 159 23.03 -9.87 7.88
CA GLN A 159 23.48 -11.10 8.54
C GLN A 159 22.90 -11.18 9.94
N THR A 160 22.69 -12.40 10.42
CA THR A 160 22.13 -12.65 11.75
C THR A 160 23.19 -12.38 12.83
N PRO A 161 23.02 -11.35 13.69
CA PRO A 161 24.01 -11.05 14.73
C PRO A 161 23.99 -12.12 15.81
N THR A 162 25.09 -12.44 16.48
CA THR A 162 25.01 -13.31 17.66
C THR A 162 24.33 -12.57 18.82
N VAL A 163 23.32 -13.17 19.45
CA VAL A 163 22.76 -12.70 20.73
C VAL A 163 23.42 -13.47 21.86
N LEU A 164 23.99 -12.75 22.82
CA LEU A 164 24.63 -13.34 24.00
C LEU A 164 23.57 -13.72 25.03
N ASP A 165 22.73 -12.75 25.39
CA ASP A 165 21.66 -12.90 26.37
C ASP A 165 20.41 -12.14 25.92
N ALA A 166 19.24 -12.61 26.35
CA ALA A 166 17.98 -11.91 26.21
C ALA A 166 17.19 -12.01 27.52
N TRP A 167 16.44 -10.96 27.85
CA TRP A 167 15.58 -10.96 29.02
C TRP A 167 14.26 -10.27 28.72
N VAL A 168 13.20 -10.73 29.37
CA VAL A 168 11.84 -10.22 29.20
C VAL A 168 11.16 -10.07 30.56
N MET A 169 10.27 -9.11 30.68
CA MET A 169 9.46 -8.93 31.89
C MET A 169 8.32 -9.95 32.01
N THR A 170 7.97 -10.61 30.91
CA THR A 170 6.94 -11.64 30.92
C THR A 170 7.30 -12.76 31.90
N PRO A 171 6.31 -13.29 32.63
CA PRO A 171 6.54 -14.41 33.52
C PRO A 171 6.91 -15.66 32.71
N PRO A 172 7.63 -16.62 33.32
CA PRO A 172 7.93 -17.90 32.70
C PRO A 172 6.65 -18.60 32.22
N SER A 173 6.71 -19.24 31.05
CA SER A 173 5.59 -19.98 30.47
C SER A 173 6.00 -21.39 30.06
N ALA A 174 5.04 -22.29 29.87
CA ALA A 174 5.30 -23.64 29.35
C ALA A 174 5.90 -23.64 27.93
N GLN A 175 5.81 -22.53 27.20
CA GLN A 175 6.32 -22.36 25.85
C GLN A 175 7.53 -21.41 25.77
N ALA A 176 8.34 -21.33 26.83
CA ALA A 176 9.53 -20.48 26.86
C ALA A 176 10.45 -20.65 25.62
N HIS A 177 10.55 -21.87 25.11
CA HIS A 177 11.34 -22.22 23.92
C HIS A 177 10.97 -21.43 22.65
N VAL A 178 9.74 -20.91 22.56
CA VAL A 178 9.32 -20.08 21.42
C VAL A 178 10.12 -18.79 21.36
N LEU A 179 10.31 -18.11 22.50
CA LEU A 179 11.14 -16.90 22.55
C LEU A 179 12.62 -17.24 22.34
N ASP A 180 13.08 -18.38 22.85
CA ASP A 180 14.47 -18.81 22.66
C ASP A 180 14.81 -18.95 21.17
N GLN A 181 13.89 -19.57 20.40
CA GLN A 181 14.04 -19.73 18.95
C GLN A 181 13.97 -18.40 18.20
N LEU A 182 13.04 -17.52 18.58
CA LEU A 182 12.84 -16.23 17.90
C LEU A 182 13.98 -15.23 18.16
N LEU A 183 14.54 -15.23 19.37
CA LEU A 183 15.64 -14.34 19.73
C LEU A 183 17.01 -14.96 19.43
N GLY A 184 17.10 -16.29 19.37
CA GLY A 184 18.30 -17.04 19.02
C GLY A 184 19.24 -17.32 20.20
N CYS A 185 18.74 -17.22 21.43
CA CYS A 185 19.45 -17.52 22.68
C CYS A 185 18.44 -17.89 23.78
N ALA A 186 18.91 -18.48 24.88
CA ALA A 186 18.04 -18.70 26.04
C ALA A 186 17.57 -17.36 26.63
N VAL A 187 16.27 -17.26 26.94
CA VAL A 187 15.65 -16.03 27.45
C VAL A 187 15.45 -16.11 28.96
N GLN A 188 15.90 -15.08 29.68
CA GLN A 188 15.58 -14.90 31.10
C GLN A 188 14.21 -14.23 31.26
N PHE A 189 13.28 -14.93 31.91
CA PHE A 189 11.94 -14.43 32.20
C PHE A 189 11.87 -13.72 33.56
N GLY A 190 10.84 -12.88 33.75
CA GLY A 190 10.59 -12.17 35.00
C GLY A 190 11.62 -11.10 35.35
N ALA A 191 12.29 -10.52 34.35
CA ALA A 191 13.20 -9.39 34.56
C ALA A 191 12.44 -8.06 34.77
N ASP A 192 13.15 -7.00 35.18
CA ASP A 192 12.56 -5.67 35.39
C ASP A 192 12.35 -4.87 34.07
N CYS A 193 12.90 -5.35 32.97
CA CYS A 193 12.83 -4.72 31.64
C CYS A 193 12.88 -5.79 30.53
N PHE A 194 12.77 -5.36 29.28
CA PHE A 194 13.04 -6.20 28.10
C PHE A 194 14.42 -5.85 27.54
N GLY A 195 15.14 -6.79 26.95
CA GLY A 195 16.41 -6.45 26.35
C GLY A 195 17.18 -7.58 25.70
N LEU A 196 18.24 -7.17 25.02
CA LEU A 196 19.18 -8.02 24.29
C LEU A 196 20.60 -7.56 24.59
N ARG A 197 21.50 -8.53 24.75
CA ARG A 197 22.94 -8.31 24.79
C ARG A 197 23.57 -8.84 23.52
N LEU A 198 24.33 -8.00 22.84
CA LEU A 198 25.06 -8.32 21.61
C LEU A 198 26.57 -8.07 21.82
N PRO A 199 27.47 -8.69 21.05
CA PRO A 199 28.87 -8.28 21.01
C PRO A 199 29.02 -6.80 20.60
N LEU A 200 29.90 -6.05 21.26
CA LEU A 200 30.10 -4.62 20.96
C LEU A 200 30.58 -4.38 19.53
N GLU A 201 31.33 -5.32 18.96
CA GLU A 201 31.82 -5.26 17.58
C GLU A 201 30.72 -5.01 16.53
N TRP A 202 29.47 -5.41 16.82
CA TRP A 202 28.34 -5.16 15.94
C TRP A 202 28.04 -3.68 15.73
N LEU A 203 28.29 -2.81 16.72
CA LEU A 203 28.07 -1.36 16.61
C LEU A 203 28.84 -0.74 15.44
N SER A 204 30.08 -1.18 15.25
CA SER A 204 31.00 -0.67 14.23
C SER A 204 30.79 -1.29 12.85
N LYS A 205 29.92 -2.31 12.71
CA LYS A 205 29.71 -2.98 11.43
C LYS A 205 29.02 -2.03 10.44
N PRO A 206 29.54 -1.92 9.21
CA PRO A 206 28.90 -1.13 8.18
C PRO A 206 27.58 -1.78 7.73
N LEU A 207 26.55 -0.95 7.49
CA LEU A 207 25.26 -1.45 7.03
C LEU A 207 25.21 -1.55 5.50
N PRO A 208 24.81 -2.70 4.91
CA PRO A 208 24.60 -2.82 3.48
C PRO A 208 23.50 -1.88 2.98
N GLY A 209 23.89 -0.89 2.17
CA GLY A 209 23.01 0.17 1.66
C GLY A 209 23.21 1.55 2.32
N SER A 210 24.25 1.71 3.15
CA SER A 210 24.64 3.01 3.71
C SER A 210 24.86 4.04 2.60
N HIS A 211 24.23 5.20 2.71
CA HIS A 211 24.39 6.25 1.71
C HIS A 211 24.16 7.63 2.34
N ALA A 212 25.23 8.34 2.67
CA ALA A 212 25.18 9.62 3.41
C ALA A 212 24.20 10.65 2.82
N ALA A 213 24.15 10.78 1.49
CA ALA A 213 23.19 11.68 0.84
C ALA A 213 21.73 11.20 0.93
N VAL A 214 21.46 9.88 0.94
CA VAL A 214 20.12 9.35 1.21
C VAL A 214 19.77 9.63 2.65
N ARG A 215 20.65 9.24 3.60
CA ARG A 215 20.50 9.52 5.02
C ARG A 215 20.20 10.99 5.29
N GLN A 216 20.92 11.94 4.71
CA GLN A 216 20.67 13.37 4.94
C GLN A 216 19.33 13.86 4.35
N ARG A 217 18.82 13.20 3.29
CA ARG A 217 17.53 13.51 2.67
C ARG A 217 16.36 12.85 3.40
N THR A 218 16.51 11.58 3.78
CA THR A 218 15.51 10.80 4.54
C THR A 218 15.53 11.16 6.02
N ALA A 219 16.64 11.62 6.59
CA ALA A 219 16.70 12.16 7.95
C ALA A 219 15.73 13.32 8.10
N ARG A 220 15.52 14.15 7.06
CA ARG A 220 14.47 15.17 7.10
C ARG A 220 13.05 14.59 7.02
N CYS A 221 12.84 13.46 6.35
CA CYS A 221 11.55 12.76 6.31
C CYS A 221 11.23 12.07 7.64
N PHE A 222 12.21 11.46 8.29
CA PHE A 222 12.06 10.80 9.59
C PHE A 222 12.17 11.75 10.75
N ASP A 223 12.95 12.82 10.64
CA ASP A 223 12.74 14.04 11.41
C ASP A 223 11.29 14.42 11.24
N VAL A 224 10.72 14.65 10.05
CA VAL A 224 9.30 15.01 9.90
C VAL A 224 8.31 13.98 10.49
N LEU A 225 8.62 12.67 10.48
CA LEU A 225 7.83 11.61 11.12
C LEU A 225 7.99 11.55 12.65
N GLY A 226 9.18 11.85 13.19
CA GLY A 226 9.44 12.10 14.62
C GLY A 226 8.98 13.49 15.07
N ARG A 227 8.93 14.44 14.13
CA ARG A 227 8.38 15.80 14.22
C ARG A 227 6.87 15.81 14.10
N ARG A 228 6.25 14.66 13.78
CA ARG A 228 4.84 14.41 14.12
C ARG A 228 4.61 14.50 15.63
N GLN A 229 5.66 14.55 16.46
CA GLN A 229 5.59 15.08 17.82
C GLN A 229 6.66 16.12 18.20
N LEU A 230 7.74 16.35 17.43
CA LEU A 230 8.76 17.37 17.73
C LEU A 230 9.28 18.19 16.52
N ASP A 231 8.69 19.38 16.26
CA ASP A 231 9.31 20.63 15.69
C ASP A 231 9.28 21.03 14.19
N HIS A 232 8.32 20.64 13.34
CA HIS A 232 7.74 21.54 12.30
C HIS A 232 6.66 20.82 11.47
N ASP A 233 5.43 21.31 11.58
CA ASP A 233 4.24 20.78 10.93
C ASP A 233 3.94 21.56 9.61
N PRO A 234 4.15 20.98 8.41
CA PRO A 234 4.00 21.68 7.13
C PRO A 234 2.56 22.12 6.90
N VAL A 235 2.37 23.28 6.26
CA VAL A 235 1.06 23.95 6.23
C VAL A 235 0.03 23.16 5.41
N TRP A 236 0.43 22.51 4.31
CA TRP A 236 -0.47 21.64 3.53
C TRP A 236 -1.00 20.45 4.36
N ARG A 237 -0.21 19.89 5.27
CA ARG A 237 -0.61 18.74 6.11
C ARG A 237 -1.63 19.17 7.14
N ARG A 238 -1.37 20.31 7.79
CA ARG A 238 -2.31 20.96 8.72
C ARG A 238 -3.65 21.25 8.05
N VAL A 239 -3.62 21.70 6.80
CA VAL A 239 -4.82 21.91 6.00
C VAL A 239 -5.57 20.59 5.77
N LEU A 240 -4.89 19.50 5.40
CA LEU A 240 -5.53 18.18 5.23
C LEU A 240 -6.12 17.64 6.54
N ASP A 241 -5.40 17.76 7.65
CA ASP A 241 -5.89 17.34 8.97
C ASP A 241 -7.15 18.12 9.38
N ARG A 242 -7.22 19.43 9.03
CA ARG A 242 -8.44 20.23 9.22
C ARG A 242 -9.57 19.80 8.31
N LEU A 243 -9.28 19.55 7.03
CA LEU A 243 -10.28 19.06 6.07
C LEU A 243 -10.81 17.67 6.46
N GLU A 244 -9.99 16.80 7.05
CA GLU A 244 -10.41 15.49 7.56
C GLU A 244 -11.22 15.59 8.86
N ALA A 245 -10.91 16.57 9.71
CA ALA A 245 -11.68 16.89 10.90
C ALA A 245 -12.96 17.71 10.62
N ALA A 246 -13.11 18.26 9.41
CA ALA A 246 -14.26 19.06 9.01
C ALA A 246 -15.53 18.20 8.97
N THR A 247 -16.60 18.69 9.57
CA THR A 247 -17.88 17.94 9.67
C THR A 247 -19.05 18.70 9.07
N GLN A 248 -18.91 20.00 8.83
CA GLN A 248 -19.95 20.85 8.28
C GLN A 248 -19.49 21.55 6.99
N ALA A 249 -20.44 21.90 6.13
CA ALA A 249 -20.15 22.54 4.85
C ALA A 249 -19.37 23.87 4.98
N GLY A 250 -19.54 24.60 6.08
CA GLY A 250 -18.82 25.85 6.38
C GLY A 250 -17.34 25.66 6.69
N ASP A 251 -16.95 24.45 7.09
CA ASP A 251 -15.58 24.11 7.52
C ASP A 251 -14.63 23.91 6.32
N PHE A 252 -15.18 23.68 5.12
CA PHE A 252 -14.43 23.40 3.89
C PHE A 252 -13.92 24.65 3.14
N GLY A 253 -13.94 25.82 3.79
CA GLY A 253 -13.54 27.11 3.20
C GLY A 253 -12.09 27.50 3.51
N LEU A 254 -11.46 28.26 2.60
CA LEU A 254 -10.10 28.79 2.82
C LEU A 254 -10.06 29.66 4.07
N GLU A 255 -11.10 30.46 4.28
CA GLU A 255 -11.25 31.37 5.40
C GLU A 255 -11.39 30.61 6.72
N SER A 256 -12.19 29.54 6.75
CA SER A 256 -12.37 28.69 7.93
C SER A 256 -11.06 27.98 8.31
N VAL A 257 -10.45 27.31 7.33
CA VAL A 257 -9.20 26.58 7.56
C VAL A 257 -8.06 27.53 7.92
N ALA A 258 -7.98 28.72 7.30
CA ALA A 258 -6.99 29.72 7.70
C ALA A 258 -7.19 30.17 9.15
N ALA A 259 -8.43 30.44 9.56
CA ALA A 259 -8.76 30.85 10.93
C ALA A 259 -8.38 29.76 11.94
N GLU A 260 -8.72 28.50 11.70
CA GLU A 260 -8.36 27.37 12.56
C GLU A 260 -6.84 27.16 12.68
N LEU A 261 -6.11 27.44 11.59
CA LEU A 261 -4.65 27.38 11.56
C LEU A 261 -3.97 28.63 12.14
N ARG A 262 -4.76 29.63 12.58
CA ARG A 262 -4.30 30.94 13.07
C ARG A 262 -3.49 31.72 12.03
N LEU A 263 -3.90 31.62 10.76
CA LEU A 263 -3.29 32.31 9.62
C LEU A 263 -4.33 33.21 8.93
N THR A 264 -3.87 34.23 8.21
CA THR A 264 -4.73 34.92 7.25
C THR A 264 -4.86 34.09 5.96
N PRO A 265 -5.96 34.20 5.19
CA PRO A 265 -6.10 33.51 3.90
C PRO A 265 -4.95 33.81 2.92
N SER A 266 -4.42 35.04 2.94
CA SER A 266 -3.27 35.44 2.12
C SER A 266 -1.97 34.76 2.56
N THR A 267 -1.76 34.63 3.87
CA THR A 267 -0.59 33.96 4.45
C THR A 267 -0.64 32.46 4.19
N LEU A 268 -1.81 31.84 4.38
CA LEU A 268 -2.05 30.43 4.05
C LEU A 268 -1.78 30.15 2.56
N ARG A 269 -2.32 30.97 1.65
CA ARG A 269 -2.03 30.85 0.21
C ARG A 269 -0.54 30.99 -0.11
N ARG A 270 0.15 31.94 0.52
CA ARG A 270 1.60 32.14 0.31
C ARG A 270 2.41 30.94 0.80
N HIS A 271 2.11 30.40 1.98
CA HIS A 271 2.78 29.20 2.49
C HIS A 271 2.53 27.98 1.61
N LEU A 272 1.28 27.76 1.21
CA LEU A 272 0.95 26.68 0.28
C LEU A 272 1.69 26.85 -1.05
N ALA A 273 1.75 28.07 -1.61
CA ALA A 273 2.48 28.33 -2.84
C ALA A 273 4.00 28.09 -2.69
N GLN A 274 4.59 28.44 -1.54
CA GLN A 274 6.00 28.12 -1.22
C GLN A 274 6.24 26.62 -1.08
N GLU A 275 5.22 25.86 -0.65
CA GLU A 275 5.21 24.40 -0.59
C GLU A 275 4.77 23.75 -1.92
N GLY A 276 4.54 24.53 -2.99
CA GLY A 276 4.13 24.04 -4.31
C GLY A 276 2.66 23.57 -4.41
N CYS A 277 1.81 24.02 -3.49
CA CYS A 277 0.42 23.60 -3.32
C CYS A 277 -0.56 24.76 -3.49
N SER A 278 -1.85 24.46 -3.65
CA SER A 278 -2.93 25.44 -3.47
C SER A 278 -4.06 24.88 -2.59
N PHE A 279 -4.92 25.75 -2.07
CA PHE A 279 -6.00 25.33 -1.17
C PHE A 279 -7.14 24.61 -1.90
N SER A 280 -7.61 25.16 -3.03
CA SER A 280 -8.70 24.60 -3.85
C SER A 280 -8.44 23.14 -4.23
N ALA A 281 -7.18 22.92 -4.48
CA ALA A 281 -6.51 21.69 -4.81
C ALA A 281 -6.44 20.62 -3.72
N LEU A 282 -6.01 21.03 -2.52
CA LEU A 282 -6.03 20.19 -1.32
C LEU A 282 -7.47 19.76 -1.02
N LEU A 283 -8.40 20.71 -1.13
CA LEU A 283 -9.82 20.48 -0.93
C LEU A 283 -10.40 19.50 -1.97
N GLU A 284 -10.06 19.64 -3.25
CA GLU A 284 -10.53 18.73 -4.30
C GLU A 284 -10.00 17.29 -4.10
N ALA A 285 -8.71 17.13 -3.77
CA ALA A 285 -8.11 15.83 -3.52
C ALA A 285 -8.78 15.12 -2.33
N HIS A 286 -8.96 15.85 -1.22
CA HIS A 286 -9.67 15.36 -0.04
C HIS A 286 -11.11 14.95 -0.41
N ARG A 287 -11.85 15.80 -1.11
CA ARG A 287 -13.22 15.52 -1.53
C ARG A 287 -13.33 14.31 -2.43
N ARG A 288 -12.41 14.15 -3.40
CA ARG A 288 -12.41 13.02 -4.32
C ARG A 288 -12.20 11.71 -3.57
N GLN A 289 -11.17 11.63 -2.72
CA GLN A 289 -10.91 10.44 -1.91
C GLN A 289 -12.11 10.10 -1.02
N ARG A 290 -12.60 11.08 -0.27
CA ARG A 290 -13.69 10.88 0.67
C ARG A 290 -15.01 10.57 -0.02
N ALA A 291 -15.24 11.07 -1.24
CA ALA A 291 -16.40 10.73 -2.05
C ALA A 291 -16.39 9.25 -2.47
N PHE A 292 -15.22 8.70 -2.82
CA PHE A 292 -15.10 7.27 -3.14
C PHE A 292 -15.41 6.43 -1.91
N GLU A 293 -14.82 6.75 -0.75
CA GLU A 293 -15.08 6.05 0.51
C GLU A 293 -16.56 6.11 0.90
N LEU A 294 -17.14 7.30 0.98
CA LEU A 294 -18.52 7.50 1.40
C LEU A 294 -19.51 6.84 0.44
N MET A 295 -19.39 7.09 -0.87
CA MET A 295 -20.44 6.75 -1.82
C MET A 295 -20.24 5.38 -2.47
N VAL A 296 -19.01 4.87 -2.53
CA VAL A 296 -18.70 3.56 -3.14
C VAL A 296 -18.50 2.50 -2.07
N LEU A 297 -17.67 2.75 -1.05
CA LEU A 297 -17.37 1.74 -0.02
C LEU A 297 -18.44 1.66 1.08
N HIS A 298 -19.07 2.79 1.43
CA HIS A 298 -20.02 2.87 2.55
C HIS A 298 -21.48 3.10 2.13
N ASP A 299 -21.77 3.12 0.82
CA ASP A 299 -23.11 3.36 0.27
C ASP A 299 -23.85 4.57 0.87
N CYS A 300 -23.10 5.63 1.20
CA CYS A 300 -23.67 6.87 1.73
C CYS A 300 -24.50 7.56 0.63
N PRO A 301 -25.73 8.02 0.94
CA PRO A 301 -26.55 8.81 0.03
C PRO A 301 -25.82 10.02 -0.55
N VAL A 302 -26.13 10.37 -1.81
CA VAL A 302 -25.46 11.48 -2.52
C VAL A 302 -25.69 12.81 -1.80
N GLU A 303 -26.89 12.98 -1.24
CA GLU A 303 -27.30 14.16 -0.47
C GLU A 303 -26.51 14.31 0.82
N LEU A 304 -26.35 13.22 1.58
CA LEU A 304 -25.56 13.21 2.82
C LEU A 304 -24.07 13.38 2.53
N SER A 305 -23.57 12.74 1.48
CA SER A 305 -22.19 12.91 1.02
C SER A 305 -21.92 14.34 0.56
N ALA A 306 -22.89 14.99 -0.11
CA ALA A 306 -22.77 16.40 -0.49
C ALA A 306 -22.62 17.30 0.74
N GLN A 307 -23.38 17.05 1.80
CA GLN A 307 -23.27 17.80 3.06
C GLN A 307 -21.91 17.58 3.74
N GLN A 308 -21.48 16.32 3.86
CA GLN A 308 -20.20 15.94 4.50
C GLN A 308 -18.97 16.47 3.74
N LEU A 309 -19.10 16.76 2.45
CA LEU A 309 -18.00 17.26 1.62
C LEU A 309 -18.11 18.76 1.31
N GLY A 310 -19.13 19.44 1.86
CA GLY A 310 -19.35 20.88 1.66
C GLY A 310 -19.77 21.28 0.25
N TYR A 311 -20.55 20.45 -0.44
CA TYR A 311 -21.23 20.80 -1.70
C TYR A 311 -22.59 21.43 -1.44
N SER A 312 -23.02 22.36 -2.30
CA SER A 312 -24.30 23.07 -2.18
C SER A 312 -25.55 22.19 -2.35
N GLY A 313 -25.38 20.96 -2.83
CA GLY A 313 -26.46 19.98 -2.92
C GLY A 313 -26.12 18.81 -3.84
N ARG A 314 -27.10 17.92 -4.00
CA ARG A 314 -27.00 16.67 -4.77
C ARG A 314 -26.47 16.88 -6.19
N VAL A 315 -26.95 17.92 -6.89
CA VAL A 315 -26.59 18.17 -8.29
C VAL A 315 -25.10 18.53 -8.43
N ALA A 316 -24.60 19.40 -7.55
CA ALA A 316 -23.20 19.81 -7.55
C ALA A 316 -22.27 18.63 -7.20
N MET A 317 -22.62 17.85 -6.18
CA MET A 317 -21.88 16.64 -5.79
C MET A 317 -21.89 15.59 -6.91
N GLY A 318 -23.05 15.32 -7.51
CA GLY A 318 -23.17 14.36 -8.61
C GLY A 318 -22.39 14.78 -9.86
N ARG A 319 -22.31 16.08 -10.16
CA ARG A 319 -21.48 16.60 -11.25
C ARG A 319 -19.99 16.43 -10.95
N ALA A 320 -19.56 16.77 -9.73
CA ALA A 320 -18.17 16.59 -9.31
C ALA A 320 -17.74 15.11 -9.33
N PHE A 321 -18.56 14.23 -8.76
CA PHE A 321 -18.30 12.78 -8.74
C PHE A 321 -18.12 12.20 -10.15
N ARG A 322 -19.04 12.53 -11.07
CA ARG A 322 -18.92 12.09 -12.47
C ARG A 322 -17.68 12.68 -13.14
N GLY A 323 -17.36 13.94 -12.84
CA GLY A 323 -16.14 14.61 -13.32
C GLY A 323 -14.85 13.97 -12.83
N TRP A 324 -14.84 13.33 -11.66
CA TRP A 324 -13.65 12.62 -11.16
C TRP A 324 -13.57 11.18 -11.64
N PHE A 325 -14.68 10.45 -11.55
CA PHE A 325 -14.68 9.00 -11.70
C PHE A 325 -15.23 8.52 -13.03
N ALA A 326 -15.66 9.39 -13.95
CA ALA A 326 -16.22 8.98 -15.25
C ALA A 326 -17.51 8.14 -15.16
N GLY A 327 -18.23 8.18 -14.02
CA GLY A 327 -19.44 7.39 -13.82
C GLY A 327 -20.20 7.74 -12.55
N PRO A 328 -21.48 7.31 -12.40
CA PRO A 328 -22.24 7.51 -11.18
C PRO A 328 -21.81 6.52 -10.07
N PRO A 329 -21.99 6.86 -8.78
CA PRO A 329 -21.61 5.99 -7.65
C PRO A 329 -22.24 4.59 -7.72
N ALA A 330 -23.49 4.51 -8.17
CA ALA A 330 -24.22 3.24 -8.30
C ALA A 330 -23.54 2.26 -9.27
N ARG A 331 -22.86 2.74 -10.32
CA ARG A 331 -22.10 1.88 -11.24
C ARG A 331 -20.92 1.24 -10.51
N LEU A 332 -20.10 2.05 -9.83
CA LEU A 332 -18.95 1.57 -9.07
C LEU A 332 -19.36 0.59 -7.97
N ARG A 333 -20.45 0.88 -7.27
CA ARG A 333 -21.00 -0.05 -6.26
C ARG A 333 -21.41 -1.37 -6.86
N ARG A 334 -22.06 -1.38 -8.03
CA ARG A 334 -22.42 -2.63 -8.70
C ARG A 334 -21.18 -3.48 -9.01
N HIS A 335 -20.12 -2.85 -9.52
CA HIS A 335 -18.87 -3.57 -9.82
C HIS A 335 -18.23 -4.10 -8.53
N LEU A 336 -18.23 -3.30 -7.46
CA LEU A 336 -17.71 -3.72 -6.15
C LEU A 336 -18.53 -4.85 -5.54
N GLN A 337 -19.86 -4.77 -5.62
CA GLN A 337 -20.77 -5.81 -5.17
C GLN A 337 -20.59 -7.10 -5.96
N ALA A 338 -20.36 -7.01 -7.27
CA ALA A 338 -20.08 -8.16 -8.10
C ALA A 338 -18.73 -8.79 -7.70
N LEU A 339 -17.68 -8.01 -7.43
CA LEU A 339 -16.43 -8.53 -6.84
C LEU A 339 -16.66 -9.19 -5.48
N GLN A 340 -17.44 -8.56 -4.60
CA GLN A 340 -17.76 -9.11 -3.27
C GLN A 340 -18.59 -10.40 -3.34
N ALA A 341 -19.52 -10.51 -4.29
CA ALA A 341 -20.31 -11.71 -4.50
C ALA A 341 -19.48 -12.90 -5.01
N LEU A 342 -18.31 -12.62 -5.59
CA LEU A 342 -17.36 -13.62 -6.06
C LEU A 342 -16.41 -14.12 -4.97
N GLU A 343 -16.41 -13.53 -3.77
CA GLU A 343 -15.53 -13.87 -2.62
C GLU A 343 -15.76 -15.28 -2.02
N ALA A 344 -16.34 -16.21 -2.78
CA ALA A 344 -16.83 -17.48 -2.27
C ALA A 344 -15.76 -18.54 -2.02
N ALA A 345 -14.55 -18.48 -2.58
CA ALA A 345 -13.53 -19.49 -2.27
C ALA A 345 -12.11 -19.10 -2.68
N GLU A 346 -11.17 -19.43 -1.79
CA GLU A 346 -9.72 -19.57 -1.99
C GLU A 346 -8.83 -18.32 -1.80
N ASP A 347 -8.34 -18.23 -0.54
CA ASP A 347 -7.00 -17.76 -0.16
C ASP A 347 -6.71 -16.24 -0.20
N TRP A 348 -7.55 -15.49 0.52
CA TRP A 348 -7.40 -14.06 0.82
C TRP A 348 -6.06 -13.67 1.49
N ALA A 349 -5.31 -14.64 2.03
CA ALA A 349 -3.98 -14.43 2.64
C ALA A 349 -2.90 -14.09 1.60
N SER A 350 -3.15 -14.33 0.31
CA SER A 350 -2.19 -14.05 -0.77
C SER A 350 -2.29 -12.59 -1.24
N PRO A 351 -1.21 -11.79 -1.24
CA PRO A 351 -1.20 -10.42 -1.79
C PRO A 351 -1.54 -10.41 -3.29
N LEU A 352 -2.02 -9.27 -3.81
CA LEU A 352 -2.24 -9.08 -5.25
C LEU A 352 -0.88 -9.23 -5.92
N ARG A 353 -0.71 -10.29 -6.70
CA ARG A 353 0.57 -10.62 -7.33
C ARG A 353 0.64 -9.88 -8.65
N LEU A 354 1.57 -8.95 -8.76
CA LEU A 354 1.91 -8.34 -10.04
C LEU A 354 3.07 -9.11 -10.70
N PRO A 355 3.19 -9.07 -12.03
CA PRO A 355 4.37 -9.59 -12.74
C PRO A 355 5.65 -9.00 -12.16
N ALA A 356 6.76 -9.74 -12.18
CA ALA A 356 8.03 -9.21 -11.71
C ALA A 356 8.44 -8.03 -12.60
N PHE A 357 8.81 -6.92 -11.97
CA PHE A 357 9.28 -5.73 -12.67
C PHE A 357 10.68 -5.35 -12.22
N ASP A 358 11.45 -4.78 -13.14
CA ASP A 358 12.75 -4.21 -12.82
C ASP A 358 12.54 -2.91 -12.07
N LEU A 359 12.76 -2.97 -10.75
CA LEU A 359 12.75 -1.78 -9.92
C LEU A 359 13.84 -0.80 -10.41
N PRO A 360 13.53 0.50 -10.50
CA PRO A 360 14.53 1.50 -10.81
C PRO A 360 15.71 1.42 -9.84
N ALA A 361 16.94 1.49 -10.35
CA ALA A 361 18.12 1.43 -9.51
C ALA A 361 18.14 2.58 -8.48
N ALA A 362 18.67 2.30 -7.29
CA ALA A 362 18.84 3.33 -6.28
C ALA A 362 19.73 4.47 -6.82
N GLY A 363 19.26 5.72 -6.72
CA GLY A 363 20.00 6.89 -7.21
C GLY A 363 19.78 7.23 -8.69
N THR A 364 18.88 6.56 -9.40
CA THR A 364 18.48 6.91 -10.77
C THR A 364 17.99 8.35 -10.83
N SER A 365 18.54 9.19 -11.71
CA SER A 365 18.08 10.57 -11.87
C SER A 365 16.67 10.64 -12.49
N PHE A 366 15.99 11.79 -12.39
CA PHE A 366 14.59 11.89 -12.80
C PHE A 366 14.33 11.47 -14.27
N HIS A 367 15.17 11.91 -15.20
CA HIS A 367 15.00 11.63 -16.63
C HIS A 367 15.04 10.11 -16.95
N PRO A 368 16.05 9.33 -16.51
CA PRO A 368 16.04 7.88 -16.67
C PRO A 368 14.95 7.20 -15.84
N LEU A 369 14.57 7.74 -14.68
CA LEU A 369 13.47 7.19 -13.86
C LEU A 369 12.12 7.29 -14.60
N GLY A 370 11.81 8.41 -15.23
CA GLY A 370 10.58 8.57 -16.01
C GLY A 370 10.52 7.63 -17.23
N ALA A 371 11.66 7.35 -17.86
CA ALA A 371 11.75 6.35 -18.93
C ALA A 371 11.58 4.91 -18.41
N GLN A 372 12.21 4.57 -17.28
CA GLN A 372 12.06 3.25 -16.64
C GLN A 372 10.63 3.00 -16.14
N LEU A 373 10.00 4.01 -15.53
CA LEU A 373 8.60 3.94 -15.13
C LEU A 373 7.71 3.65 -16.33
N ARG A 374 7.93 4.30 -17.46
CA ARG A 374 7.12 4.08 -18.67
C ARG A 374 7.31 2.70 -19.32
N ALA A 375 8.43 2.05 -19.06
CA ALA A 375 8.64 0.65 -19.43
C ALA A 375 7.86 -0.32 -18.51
N ASP A 376 7.40 0.17 -17.35
CA ASP A 376 6.57 -0.57 -16.40
C ASP A 376 5.18 0.09 -16.23
N PRO A 377 4.16 -0.42 -16.92
CA PRO A 377 2.85 0.20 -16.90
C PRO A 377 2.22 0.20 -15.51
N VAL A 378 2.54 -0.73 -14.61
CA VAL A 378 1.91 -0.74 -13.27
C VAL A 378 2.55 0.29 -12.36
N LEU A 379 3.88 0.34 -12.34
CA LEU A 379 4.59 1.41 -11.63
C LEU A 379 4.25 2.77 -12.21
N TRP A 380 4.02 2.87 -13.52
CA TRP A 380 3.57 4.10 -14.14
C TRP A 380 2.15 4.51 -13.76
N ALA A 381 1.17 3.59 -13.80
CA ALA A 381 -0.20 3.85 -13.30
C ALA A 381 -0.16 4.35 -11.87
N HIS A 382 0.67 3.69 -11.05
CA HIS A 382 0.79 4.04 -9.65
C HIS A 382 1.44 5.41 -9.46
N ALA A 383 2.56 5.67 -10.14
CA ALA A 383 3.25 6.94 -10.13
C ALA A 383 2.32 8.07 -10.60
N LEU A 384 1.54 7.86 -11.67
CA LEU A 384 0.55 8.82 -12.15
C LEU A 384 -0.60 9.01 -11.18
N GLY A 385 -1.11 7.96 -10.53
CA GLY A 385 -2.15 8.05 -9.51
C GLY A 385 -1.69 8.85 -8.30
N LEU A 386 -0.47 8.61 -7.83
CA LEU A 386 0.17 9.41 -6.79
C LEU A 386 0.45 10.83 -7.24
N ALA A 387 0.91 11.00 -8.47
CA ALA A 387 1.18 12.32 -9.03
C ALA A 387 -0.13 13.09 -9.12
N ALA A 388 -1.23 12.47 -9.55
CA ALA A 388 -2.57 13.04 -9.60
C ALA A 388 -3.11 13.40 -8.21
N GLN A 389 -2.79 12.61 -7.18
CA GLN A 389 -3.13 12.89 -5.79
C GLN A 389 -2.25 14.01 -5.19
N ALA A 390 -0.95 14.01 -5.52
CA ALA A 390 0.05 14.96 -5.06
C ALA A 390 0.06 16.28 -5.84
N ARG A 391 -0.61 16.33 -7.00
CA ARG A 391 -0.62 17.52 -7.87
C ARG A 391 -1.41 18.67 -7.29
N PHE A 392 -2.02 18.51 -6.12
CA PHE A 392 -2.83 19.53 -5.46
C PHE A 392 -3.56 20.37 -6.55
N GLY A 393 -4.58 19.77 -7.18
CA GLY A 393 -5.61 20.46 -7.98
C GLY A 393 -5.21 21.11 -9.30
N ALA A 394 -4.33 20.51 -10.10
CA ALA A 394 -4.18 20.87 -11.50
C ALA A 394 -4.95 19.93 -12.45
N GLN A 395 -5.38 20.48 -13.58
CA GLN A 395 -6.29 19.93 -14.61
C GLN A 395 -5.95 18.52 -15.13
N SER A 396 -6.96 17.94 -15.81
CA SER A 396 -6.98 16.68 -16.58
C SER A 396 -5.59 16.17 -16.99
N LEU A 397 -5.13 15.15 -16.27
CA LEU A 397 -3.86 14.48 -16.52
C LEU A 397 -3.96 13.58 -17.74
N GLN A 398 -2.93 13.60 -18.59
CA GLN A 398 -2.73 12.63 -19.66
C GLN A 398 -1.68 11.58 -19.26
N PRO A 399 -1.71 10.37 -19.86
CA PRO A 399 -0.74 9.32 -19.54
C PRO A 399 0.71 9.77 -19.70
N ASP A 400 1.02 10.64 -20.66
CA ASP A 400 2.36 11.07 -21.09
C ASP A 400 2.92 12.31 -20.36
N ASP A 401 2.30 12.76 -19.26
CA ASP A 401 2.67 14.00 -18.56
C ASP A 401 4.00 13.89 -17.74
N ASP A 402 5.15 13.94 -18.41
CA ASP A 402 6.49 13.89 -17.78
C ASP A 402 6.76 15.01 -16.78
N ALA A 403 6.23 16.21 -17.05
CA ALA A 403 6.34 17.36 -16.17
C ALA A 403 5.76 17.10 -14.77
N LEU A 404 4.88 16.12 -14.67
CA LEU A 404 4.06 15.81 -13.51
C LEU A 404 4.74 14.77 -12.62
N LEU A 405 5.34 13.76 -13.24
CA LEU A 405 6.31 12.89 -12.59
C LEU A 405 7.50 13.73 -12.05
N GLN A 406 7.91 14.78 -12.76
CA GLN A 406 9.01 15.65 -12.33
C GLN A 406 8.68 16.43 -11.06
N GLN A 407 7.42 16.84 -10.89
CA GLN A 407 6.93 17.55 -9.72
C GLN A 407 6.91 16.70 -8.45
N LEU A 408 6.61 15.40 -8.57
CA LEU A 408 6.79 14.47 -7.45
C LEU A 408 8.25 14.38 -7.02
N GLY A 409 9.16 14.54 -7.98
CA GLY A 409 10.59 14.38 -7.78
C GLY A 409 10.99 12.91 -7.65
N THR A 410 12.25 12.62 -7.97
CA THR A 410 12.81 11.27 -7.97
C THR A 410 12.62 10.54 -6.64
N SER A 411 12.78 11.24 -5.51
CA SER A 411 12.70 10.63 -4.18
C SER A 411 11.30 10.10 -3.87
N ARG A 412 10.25 10.91 -4.02
CA ARG A 412 8.87 10.51 -3.69
C ARG A 412 8.36 9.40 -4.60
N LEU A 413 8.77 9.44 -5.88
CA LEU A 413 8.49 8.34 -6.80
C LEU A 413 9.13 7.04 -6.32
N MET A 414 10.42 7.06 -5.94
CA MET A 414 11.09 5.88 -5.42
C MET A 414 10.49 5.38 -4.11
N ASP A 415 10.17 6.27 -3.17
CA ASP A 415 9.56 5.92 -1.89
C ASP A 415 8.20 5.23 -2.09
N ALA A 416 7.39 5.75 -3.01
CA ALA A 416 6.11 5.16 -3.39
C ALA A 416 6.22 3.78 -4.05
N ILE A 417 7.16 3.64 -4.99
CA ILE A 417 7.46 2.38 -5.68
C ILE A 417 7.90 1.33 -4.65
N GLN A 418 8.78 1.71 -3.72
CA GLN A 418 9.29 0.83 -2.67
C GLN A 418 8.23 0.47 -1.63
N ALA A 419 7.36 1.41 -1.23
CA ALA A 419 6.26 1.16 -0.31
C ALA A 419 5.25 0.13 -0.82
N ARG A 420 5.30 -0.19 -2.12
CA ARG A 420 4.46 -1.20 -2.77
C ARG A 420 5.25 -2.36 -3.36
N ALA A 421 6.54 -2.48 -3.01
CA ALA A 421 7.38 -3.58 -3.45
C ALA A 421 6.84 -4.96 -3.01
N TRP A 422 5.98 -5.02 -1.99
CA TRP A 422 5.25 -6.22 -1.59
C TRP A 422 4.23 -6.70 -2.65
N MET A 423 3.70 -5.81 -3.50
CA MET A 423 2.87 -6.17 -4.66
C MET A 423 3.72 -6.80 -5.78
N LEU A 424 5.03 -6.53 -5.79
CA LEU A 424 6.01 -6.93 -6.81
C LEU A 424 6.77 -8.21 -6.41
N GLY A 425 6.13 -9.10 -5.62
CA GLY A 425 6.77 -10.24 -4.96
C GLY A 425 7.57 -11.17 -5.88
N ARG A 426 8.52 -11.93 -5.29
CA ARG A 426 9.49 -12.81 -5.98
C ARG A 426 8.91 -14.10 -6.59
N GLN A 427 7.62 -14.36 -6.44
CA GLN A 427 6.95 -15.57 -6.93
C GLN A 427 6.25 -15.27 -8.26
N PRO A 428 6.37 -16.13 -9.29
CA PRO A 428 5.83 -15.84 -10.61
C PRO A 428 4.31 -15.75 -10.60
N VAL A 429 3.75 -14.84 -11.42
CA VAL A 429 2.32 -14.80 -11.73
C VAL A 429 1.94 -16.12 -12.42
N ALA A 430 0.68 -16.54 -12.26
CA ALA A 430 0.20 -17.75 -12.90
C ALA A 430 0.43 -17.71 -14.42
N ALA A 431 0.86 -18.84 -14.97
CA ALA A 431 1.31 -18.99 -16.37
C ALA A 431 0.43 -18.29 -17.43
N PRO A 432 -0.92 -18.43 -17.45
CA PRO A 432 -1.74 -17.79 -18.49
C PRO A 432 -1.74 -16.25 -18.41
N LEU A 433 -1.62 -15.69 -17.21
CA LEU A 433 -1.57 -14.24 -17.01
C LEU A 433 -0.16 -13.70 -17.25
N GLN A 434 0.86 -14.46 -16.82
CA GLN A 434 2.26 -14.16 -17.10
C GLN A 434 2.54 -14.12 -18.61
N ALA A 435 2.03 -15.08 -19.39
CA ALA A 435 2.21 -15.12 -20.84
C ALA A 435 1.57 -13.92 -21.55
N ARG A 436 0.35 -13.55 -21.14
CA ARG A 436 -0.34 -12.36 -21.67
C ARG A 436 0.44 -11.07 -21.35
N TRP A 437 0.99 -10.99 -20.14
CA TRP A 437 1.79 -9.84 -19.74
C TRP A 437 3.11 -9.72 -20.50
N GLN A 438 3.79 -10.84 -20.74
CA GLN A 438 5.00 -10.89 -21.56
C GLN A 438 4.75 -10.45 -23.01
N GLN A 439 3.60 -10.80 -23.59
CA GLN A 439 3.21 -10.31 -24.92
C GLN A 439 3.06 -8.79 -24.97
N LEU A 440 2.41 -8.20 -23.96
CA LEU A 440 2.28 -6.74 -23.86
C LEU A 440 3.65 -6.07 -23.75
N LEU A 441 4.55 -6.61 -22.93
CA LEU A 441 5.92 -6.08 -22.78
C LEU A 441 6.73 -6.21 -24.07
N ALA A 442 6.59 -7.33 -24.81
CA ALA A 442 7.26 -7.53 -26.10
C ALA A 442 6.80 -6.50 -27.16
N LEU A 443 5.51 -6.16 -27.17
CA LEU A 443 4.95 -5.10 -28.03
C LEU A 443 5.53 -3.71 -27.69
N ALA A 444 5.73 -3.41 -26.41
CA ALA A 444 6.35 -2.15 -25.98
C ALA A 444 7.83 -2.04 -26.39
N GLN A 445 8.52 -3.18 -26.43
CA GLN A 445 9.95 -3.26 -26.75
C GLN A 445 10.23 -3.31 -28.27
N GLY A 446 9.20 -3.32 -29.12
CA GLY A 446 9.36 -3.39 -30.57
C GLY A 446 10.04 -4.68 -31.05
N GLN A 447 9.90 -5.78 -30.30
CA GLN A 447 10.51 -7.07 -30.61
C GLN A 447 9.75 -7.88 -31.69
N HIS A 448 8.95 -7.17 -32.50
CA HIS A 448 8.20 -7.70 -33.64
C HIS A 448 8.56 -6.89 -34.89
N ASP A 449 8.36 -7.46 -36.09
CA ASP A 449 8.58 -6.81 -37.40
C ASP A 449 7.66 -5.59 -37.70
N GLU A 450 6.99 -5.03 -36.68
CA GLU A 450 6.07 -3.91 -36.79
C GLU A 450 6.61 -2.66 -36.06
N ALA A 451 6.14 -1.47 -36.46
CA ALA A 451 6.55 -0.20 -35.85
C ALA A 451 6.21 -0.15 -34.34
N PRO A 452 7.09 0.39 -33.48
CA PRO A 452 6.88 0.42 -32.04
C PRO A 452 5.59 1.17 -31.67
N VAL A 453 4.78 0.56 -30.81
CA VAL A 453 3.55 1.16 -30.29
C VAL A 453 3.93 2.35 -29.39
N PRO A 454 3.26 3.53 -29.52
CA PRO A 454 3.50 4.65 -28.63
C PRO A 454 3.34 4.25 -27.16
N VAL A 455 4.24 4.76 -26.31
CA VAL A 455 4.30 4.43 -24.87
C VAL A 455 2.94 4.66 -24.16
N ALA A 456 2.22 5.73 -24.52
CA ALA A 456 0.88 6.00 -24.01
C ALA A 456 -0.15 4.93 -24.38
N ALA A 457 -0.08 4.39 -25.59
CA ALA A 457 -0.96 3.31 -26.03
C ALA A 457 -0.62 2.00 -25.30
N PHE A 458 0.67 1.70 -25.11
CA PHE A 458 1.11 0.55 -24.31
C PHE A 458 0.60 0.63 -22.85
N ALA A 459 0.68 1.80 -22.21
CA ALA A 459 0.15 2.03 -20.86
C ALA A 459 -1.30 1.56 -20.75
N LEU A 460 -2.12 2.07 -21.66
CA LEU A 460 -3.56 1.86 -21.63
C LEU A 460 -3.85 0.37 -21.74
N LEU A 461 -3.23 -0.33 -22.69
CA LEU A 461 -3.41 -1.77 -22.87
C LEU A 461 -3.03 -2.56 -21.61
N ALA A 462 -1.91 -2.23 -20.98
CA ALA A 462 -1.49 -2.91 -19.76
C ALA A 462 -2.40 -2.57 -18.56
N TRP A 463 -2.89 -1.33 -18.48
CA TRP A 463 -3.85 -0.90 -17.44
C TRP A 463 -5.20 -1.61 -17.57
N ALA A 464 -5.65 -1.90 -18.79
CA ALA A 464 -6.85 -2.72 -19.03
C ALA A 464 -6.69 -4.18 -18.60
N GLU A 465 -5.48 -4.72 -18.58
CA GLU A 465 -5.22 -6.10 -18.14
C GLU A 465 -4.96 -6.22 -16.63
N LEU A 466 -4.77 -5.11 -15.91
CA LEU A 466 -4.58 -5.13 -14.45
C LEU A 466 -5.76 -5.75 -13.70
N GLY A 467 -6.97 -5.57 -14.21
CA GLY A 467 -8.17 -6.16 -13.65
C GLY A 467 -8.22 -7.67 -13.76
N ALA A 468 -7.53 -8.29 -14.72
CA ALA A 468 -7.40 -9.75 -14.78
C ALA A 468 -6.59 -10.28 -13.59
N LEU A 469 -5.58 -9.53 -13.11
CA LEU A 469 -4.84 -9.86 -11.89
C LEU A 469 -5.73 -9.69 -10.64
N LEU A 470 -6.57 -8.65 -10.62
CA LEU A 470 -7.55 -8.47 -9.54
C LEU A 470 -8.58 -9.60 -9.52
N LEU A 471 -9.09 -10.01 -10.68
CA LEU A 471 -10.01 -11.14 -10.82
C LEU A 471 -9.35 -12.46 -10.38
N GLN A 472 -8.10 -12.72 -10.78
CA GLN A 472 -7.34 -13.86 -10.29
C GLN A 472 -7.26 -13.87 -8.75
N ARG A 473 -7.00 -12.71 -8.14
CA ARG A 473 -6.92 -12.59 -6.67
C ARG A 473 -8.25 -12.87 -5.99
N VAL A 474 -9.35 -12.36 -6.55
CA VAL A 474 -10.68 -12.44 -5.91
C VAL A 474 -11.35 -13.80 -6.15
N ILE A 475 -11.16 -14.39 -7.33
CA ILE A 475 -11.84 -15.61 -7.78
C ILE A 475 -10.94 -16.86 -7.66
N GLY A 476 -9.62 -16.68 -7.57
CA GLY A 476 -8.67 -17.76 -7.38
C GLY A 476 -8.51 -18.68 -8.59
N SER A 477 -8.43 -19.98 -8.33
CA SER A 477 -8.16 -21.04 -9.32
C SER A 477 -9.21 -21.09 -10.44
N SER A 478 -10.48 -20.83 -10.13
CA SER A 478 -11.59 -20.85 -11.10
C SER A 478 -11.39 -19.83 -12.23
N TYR A 479 -10.81 -18.67 -11.93
CA TYR A 479 -10.49 -17.67 -12.96
C TYR A 479 -9.30 -18.12 -13.82
N LEU A 480 -8.30 -18.78 -13.24
CA LEU A 480 -7.17 -19.33 -14.01
C LEU A 480 -7.62 -20.44 -14.97
N ASP A 481 -8.51 -21.32 -14.52
CA ASP A 481 -9.09 -22.37 -15.37
C ASP A 481 -9.87 -21.78 -16.54
N PHE A 482 -10.64 -20.72 -16.27
CA PHE A 482 -11.28 -19.93 -17.32
C PHE A 482 -10.25 -19.35 -18.30
N ARG A 483 -9.20 -18.69 -17.81
CA ARG A 483 -8.15 -18.09 -18.65
C ARG A 483 -7.44 -19.15 -19.51
N ASN A 484 -7.23 -20.36 -18.99
CA ASN A 484 -6.65 -21.47 -19.73
C ASN A 484 -7.60 -21.99 -20.83
N ALA A 485 -8.89 -22.14 -20.53
CA ALA A 485 -9.87 -22.67 -21.46
C ALA A 485 -10.29 -21.66 -22.55
N TRP A 486 -10.36 -20.37 -22.20
CA TRP A 486 -10.86 -19.31 -23.07
C TRP A 486 -9.77 -18.39 -23.63
N GLY A 487 -8.51 -18.53 -23.20
CA GLY A 487 -7.42 -17.63 -23.59
C GLY A 487 -7.12 -17.58 -25.09
N GLN A 488 -7.53 -18.60 -25.86
CA GLN A 488 -7.37 -18.67 -27.32
C GLN A 488 -8.56 -18.09 -28.11
N ARG A 489 -9.65 -17.69 -27.45
CA ARG A 489 -10.83 -17.09 -28.09
C ARG A 489 -10.59 -15.62 -28.43
N PRO A 490 -11.35 -15.01 -29.35
CA PRO A 490 -11.31 -13.57 -29.58
C PRO A 490 -11.54 -12.78 -28.28
N PRO A 491 -10.84 -11.65 -28.03
CA PRO A 491 -10.96 -10.89 -26.78
C PRO A 491 -12.39 -10.49 -26.43
N ALA A 492 -13.20 -10.07 -27.40
CA ALA A 492 -14.62 -9.73 -27.20
C ALA A 492 -15.43 -10.92 -26.63
N GLU A 493 -15.21 -12.13 -27.16
CA GLU A 493 -15.85 -13.35 -26.61
C GLU A 493 -15.39 -13.63 -25.17
N GLN A 494 -14.10 -13.38 -24.87
CA GLN A 494 -13.58 -13.56 -23.51
C GLN A 494 -14.23 -12.59 -22.52
N TRP A 495 -14.36 -11.30 -22.88
CA TRP A 495 -14.91 -10.28 -21.99
C TRP A 495 -16.41 -10.45 -21.77
N ALA A 496 -17.15 -10.78 -22.83
CA ALA A 496 -18.56 -11.15 -22.74
C ALA A 496 -18.76 -12.35 -21.79
N GLU A 497 -17.88 -13.36 -21.89
CA GLU A 497 -17.93 -14.54 -21.03
C GLU A 497 -17.51 -14.23 -19.57
N GLU A 498 -16.52 -13.37 -19.36
CA GLU A 498 -16.16 -12.87 -18.01
C GLU A 498 -17.38 -12.23 -17.34
N ARG A 499 -18.10 -11.35 -18.05
CA ARG A 499 -19.32 -10.73 -17.54
C ARG A 499 -20.44 -11.74 -17.30
N ARG A 500 -20.64 -12.68 -18.22
CA ARG A 500 -21.66 -13.72 -18.06
C ARG A 500 -21.40 -14.58 -16.82
N ARG A 501 -20.12 -14.91 -16.56
CA ARG A 501 -19.72 -15.85 -15.50
C ARG A 501 -19.52 -15.18 -14.15
N TYR A 502 -19.02 -13.94 -14.14
CA TYR A 502 -18.59 -13.24 -12.92
C TYR A 502 -19.36 -11.95 -12.64
N GLY A 503 -20.23 -11.51 -13.55
CA GLY A 503 -21.01 -10.27 -13.41
C GLY A 503 -20.23 -8.99 -13.72
N LEU A 504 -18.94 -9.09 -14.04
CA LEU A 504 -18.06 -8.01 -14.48
C LEU A 504 -16.90 -8.57 -15.33
N ASP A 505 -16.32 -7.76 -16.21
CA ASP A 505 -15.10 -8.11 -16.95
C ASP A 505 -13.83 -7.52 -16.32
N ARG A 506 -12.67 -7.88 -16.88
CA ARG A 506 -11.39 -7.32 -16.43
C ARG A 506 -11.27 -5.80 -16.61
N HIS A 507 -12.00 -5.18 -17.52
CA HIS A 507 -11.95 -3.72 -17.69
C HIS A 507 -12.72 -3.03 -16.57
N ASP A 508 -13.87 -3.57 -16.18
CA ASP A 508 -14.62 -3.16 -14.98
C ASP A 508 -13.76 -3.29 -13.71
N ALA A 509 -13.05 -4.41 -13.58
CA ALA A 509 -12.12 -4.64 -12.47
C ALA A 509 -10.92 -3.67 -12.50
N SER A 510 -10.35 -3.42 -13.67
CA SER A 510 -9.26 -2.45 -13.87
C SER A 510 -9.69 -1.03 -13.51
N TYR A 511 -10.89 -0.66 -13.95
CA TYR A 511 -11.49 0.62 -13.66
C TYR A 511 -11.61 0.85 -12.14
N LEU A 512 -12.09 -0.13 -11.39
CA LEU A 512 -12.19 -0.04 -9.93
C LEU A 512 -10.81 0.13 -9.28
N LEU A 513 -9.84 -0.68 -9.69
CA LEU A 513 -8.49 -0.65 -9.16
C LEU A 513 -7.82 0.72 -9.40
N LEU A 514 -7.92 1.22 -10.63
CA LEU A 514 -7.27 2.45 -11.06
C LEU A 514 -7.98 3.70 -10.53
N ALA A 515 -9.31 3.67 -10.38
CA ALA A 515 -10.06 4.70 -9.68
C ALA A 515 -9.64 4.79 -8.21
N ALA A 516 -9.47 3.65 -7.54
CA ALA A 516 -8.96 3.61 -6.16
C ALA A 516 -7.51 4.09 -6.05
N TRP A 517 -6.71 3.92 -7.09
CA TRP A 517 -5.35 4.48 -7.17
C TRP A 517 -5.32 5.96 -7.58
N GLY A 518 -6.48 6.57 -7.87
CA GLY A 518 -6.61 7.99 -8.16
C GLY A 518 -6.13 8.38 -9.57
N LEU A 519 -6.21 7.46 -10.54
CA LEU A 519 -5.87 7.76 -11.93
C LEU A 519 -6.77 8.85 -12.55
N PRO A 520 -6.30 9.48 -13.65
CA PRO A 520 -7.04 10.54 -14.33
C PRO A 520 -8.38 10.07 -14.89
N THR A 521 -9.38 10.95 -14.87
CA THR A 521 -10.72 10.67 -15.40
C THR A 521 -10.70 10.22 -16.85
N ALA A 522 -9.82 10.77 -17.70
CA ALA A 522 -9.69 10.36 -19.10
C ALA A 522 -9.32 8.87 -19.26
N VAL A 523 -8.52 8.33 -18.35
CA VAL A 523 -8.17 6.89 -18.33
C VAL A 523 -9.38 6.06 -17.89
N LEU A 524 -10.15 6.56 -16.92
CA LEU A 524 -11.36 5.90 -16.43
C LEU A 524 -12.49 5.92 -17.47
N GLU A 525 -12.67 7.02 -18.21
CA GLU A 525 -13.59 7.13 -19.35
C GLU A 525 -13.23 6.13 -20.44
N TRP A 526 -11.93 6.00 -20.73
CA TRP A 526 -11.45 5.03 -21.69
C TRP A 526 -11.76 3.58 -21.25
N LEU A 527 -11.42 3.19 -20.03
CA LEU A 527 -11.74 1.85 -19.49
C LEU A 527 -13.25 1.56 -19.49
N ALA A 528 -14.07 2.57 -19.17
CA ALA A 528 -15.52 2.44 -19.23
C ALA A 528 -16.00 2.19 -20.67
N SER A 529 -15.42 2.89 -21.65
CA SER A 529 -15.79 2.71 -23.07
C SER A 529 -15.47 1.30 -23.60
N LEU A 530 -14.42 0.64 -23.09
CA LEU A 530 -14.10 -0.74 -23.47
C LEU A 530 -15.16 -1.74 -23.03
N SER A 531 -15.76 -1.46 -21.87
CA SER A 531 -16.81 -2.29 -21.29
C SER A 531 -18.14 -2.03 -22.03
N GLU A 532 -18.42 -0.78 -22.40
CA GLU A 532 -19.67 -0.38 -23.06
C GLU A 532 -19.74 -0.77 -24.56
N ALA A 533 -18.62 -0.69 -25.30
CA ALA A 533 -18.58 -0.99 -26.74
C ALA A 533 -18.99 -2.43 -27.11
N ASP A 534 -18.83 -3.36 -26.16
CA ASP A 534 -19.13 -4.78 -26.32
C ASP A 534 -20.56 -5.14 -25.84
N GLN A 535 -21.30 -4.20 -25.21
CA GLN A 535 -22.70 -4.38 -24.82
C GLN A 535 -23.70 -4.05 -25.94
N ASP A 536 -23.38 -3.07 -26.80
CA ASP A 536 -24.31 -2.57 -27.82
C ASP A 536 -24.10 -3.18 -29.22
N GLY A 537 -23.11 -4.06 -29.41
CA GLY A 537 -22.77 -4.59 -30.74
C GLY A 537 -22.42 -3.51 -31.78
N ALA A 538 -22.10 -2.30 -31.32
CA ALA A 538 -21.94 -1.13 -32.17
C ALA A 538 -20.58 -1.14 -32.86
N GLN A 539 -20.57 -1.01 -34.18
CA GLN A 539 -19.39 -0.54 -34.90
C GLN A 539 -19.03 0.84 -34.34
N LEU A 540 -17.79 0.99 -33.86
CA LEU A 540 -17.19 2.23 -33.37
C LEU A 540 -17.48 3.39 -34.34
N SER A 541 -18.53 4.17 -34.08
CA SER A 541 -18.91 5.25 -35.00
C SER A 541 -17.90 6.39 -34.86
N GLY A 542 -17.30 6.73 -36.01
CA GLY A 542 -16.15 7.60 -36.09
C GLY A 542 -16.46 9.02 -35.64
N GLN A 543 -15.92 9.42 -34.48
CA GLN A 543 -15.67 10.83 -34.17
C GLN A 543 -14.70 11.08 -33.01
N THR A 544 -13.82 10.12 -32.70
CA THR A 544 -12.62 10.40 -31.89
C THR A 544 -11.38 9.88 -32.62
N PRO A 545 -10.35 10.72 -32.88
CA PRO A 545 -9.16 10.32 -33.64
C PRO A 545 -8.34 9.19 -32.98
N ARG A 546 -8.66 8.78 -31.74
CA ARG A 546 -8.09 7.63 -31.02
C ARG A 546 -8.72 6.27 -31.41
N ALA A 547 -9.89 6.23 -32.05
CA ALA A 547 -10.63 4.99 -32.31
C ALA A 547 -10.04 4.12 -33.45
N ALA A 548 -9.44 4.73 -34.48
CA ALA A 548 -8.84 4.00 -35.60
C ALA A 548 -7.48 3.36 -35.24
N GLU A 549 -6.67 4.03 -34.42
CA GLU A 549 -5.46 3.45 -33.82
C GLU A 549 -5.82 2.30 -32.87
N PHE A 550 -6.98 2.39 -32.22
CA PHE A 550 -7.48 1.42 -31.25
C PHE A 550 -8.03 0.12 -31.88
N SER A 551 -8.80 0.18 -32.98
CA SER A 551 -9.17 -1.04 -33.73
C SER A 551 -7.94 -1.82 -34.20
N ARG A 552 -6.88 -1.11 -34.61
CA ARG A 552 -5.60 -1.70 -35.01
C ARG A 552 -4.88 -2.39 -33.83
N LEU A 553 -4.91 -1.78 -32.64
CA LEU A 553 -4.31 -2.34 -31.42
C LEU A 553 -5.11 -3.53 -30.84
N ALA A 554 -6.44 -3.49 -30.93
CA ALA A 554 -7.31 -4.60 -30.54
C ALA A 554 -7.15 -5.82 -31.48
N GLU A 555 -6.97 -5.58 -32.79
CA GLU A 555 -6.63 -6.61 -33.79
C GLU A 555 -5.25 -7.24 -33.53
N LEU A 556 -4.26 -6.45 -33.12
CA LEU A 556 -2.92 -6.95 -32.76
C LEU A 556 -2.94 -7.85 -31.52
N LEU A 557 -3.75 -7.51 -30.52
CA LEU A 557 -3.91 -8.28 -29.28
C LEU A 557 -4.76 -9.56 -29.42
N ALA A 558 -5.47 -9.73 -30.54
CA ALA A 558 -6.31 -10.89 -30.83
C ALA A 558 -5.56 -12.03 -31.54
N ARG A 559 -4.30 -11.84 -31.96
CA ARG A 559 -3.51 -12.86 -32.67
C ARG A 559 -2.92 -13.92 -31.71
N PRO A 560 -3.08 -15.23 -31.97
CA PRO A 560 -2.49 -16.28 -31.14
C PRO A 560 -0.96 -16.37 -31.30
N PRO A 561 -0.22 -16.89 -30.29
CA PRO A 561 1.26 -16.90 -30.27
C PRO A 561 1.90 -17.58 -31.48
N ALA A 562 1.25 -18.60 -32.04
CA ALA A 562 1.78 -19.40 -33.16
C ALA A 562 1.54 -18.76 -34.55
N ALA A 563 0.68 -17.74 -34.66
CA ALA A 563 0.41 -17.06 -35.93
C ALA A 563 1.46 -15.97 -36.26
N LEU A 564 2.25 -15.54 -35.27
CA LEU A 564 3.31 -14.54 -35.44
C LEU A 564 4.54 -15.07 -36.20
N SER A 565 4.64 -16.38 -36.44
CA SER A 565 5.71 -17.00 -37.23
C SER A 565 5.30 -17.40 -38.66
N ALA A 566 4.04 -17.22 -39.06
CA ALA A 566 3.52 -17.79 -40.32
C ALA A 566 3.28 -16.77 -41.46
N ILE A 567 3.45 -15.47 -41.24
CA ILE A 567 3.35 -14.46 -42.31
C ILE A 567 4.76 -14.19 -42.86
N SER A 568 5.37 -15.21 -43.46
CA SER A 568 6.64 -15.09 -44.21
C SER A 568 6.54 -15.60 -45.66
N ARG A 569 5.34 -15.92 -46.16
CA ARG A 569 5.17 -16.39 -47.55
C ARG A 569 3.84 -15.94 -48.15
N ALA A 570 3.74 -14.66 -48.46
CA ALA A 570 2.85 -14.16 -49.51
C ALA A 570 3.24 -12.72 -49.84
N GLN A 571 4.37 -12.54 -50.52
CA GLN A 571 4.68 -11.40 -51.38
C GLN A 571 5.94 -11.76 -52.19
N ASP A 572 5.74 -12.67 -53.15
CA ASP A 572 6.34 -12.57 -54.49
C ASP A 572 5.22 -12.14 -55.44
#